data_AF-A0A0C9QEF7-F1
#
_entry.id   AF-A0A0C9QEF7-F1
#
_cell.length_a   1.000
_cell.length_b   1.000
_cell.length_c   1.000
_cell.angle_alpha   90.00
_cell.angle_beta   90.00
_cell.angle_gamma   90.00
#
_symmetry.space_group_name_H-M   'P 1'
#
loop_
_entity.id
_entity.type
_entity.pdbx_description
1 polymer ?
#
loop_
_entity_poly.entity_id
_entity_poly.type
_entity_poly.pdbx_seq_one_letter_code
_entity_poly.pdbx_strand_id
1 'polypeptide(L)'
;MVRHNNQLPDNLPQLQNLIKRDPESYKEEFTQQYNHYKSTLEVFRLTPDQFNKSLDELLMFIAQVAHCYAEELVTYPQEIVDILKTHNTVLDNDMRMTFCKTLILLRNKGLLEPTVLLSLFFELLKCQDKALRQFLQTHIIGDIKSINSKQKNTRVNTTLQNFMFTMLKDSNARAAKMSADIMIELYNKNVWNDSKTVNVLATGCFSKTTKVMVACLKFFLGTDPEDGKTSDDSDSDDDTPNVKEVLMANKVNKKTKKREKQLKKVKQLFVKSKKNKSKAPQFNFSALHLVHDPQGLAERLFKQLDKNNERFEIKLMTLDVISRLIGLHNLFLLNFYPYLQRFLQPHQREVTKLLQFVAQASHELVPPDVLEPLLKTLVNNFVTERNSADVMAIGLNAVREICMRCPLVMNEDLLRDLAQYKNYRDRSVMMAARSLISLFRQTMPELLHKKDRGRPTEASVAIETPKYGEVNAKDYVMGAEVLLEKGTNDDDDDEDEDEDEGEDDGEWIDVSHSEGEGEEEESEEKVEKDKGEEDGEEEEDEDEEDEDDEDDER
;
A
#
# COMPACT_ATOMS: atom_id res chain seq x y z
N MET A 1 -4.42 -4.57 67.97
CA MET A 1 -4.78 -3.30 67.32
C MET A 1 -5.99 -3.56 66.43
N VAL A 2 -7.17 -3.17 66.89
CA VAL A 2 -8.42 -3.29 66.13
C VAL A 2 -8.43 -2.15 65.11
N ARG A 3 -8.30 -2.47 63.81
CA ARG A 3 -8.36 -1.46 62.74
C ARG A 3 -9.79 -0.91 62.67
N HIS A 4 -9.99 0.27 63.25
CA HIS A 4 -11.20 1.07 63.08
C HIS A 4 -11.40 1.43 61.60
N ASN A 5 -12.60 1.22 61.08
CA ASN A 5 -13.09 1.73 59.79
C ASN A 5 -12.35 1.20 58.53
N ASN A 6 -12.28 -0.12 58.38
CA ASN A 6 -11.82 -0.76 57.14
C ASN A 6 -12.90 -0.63 56.04
N GLN A 7 -13.07 0.57 55.45
CA GLN A 7 -13.79 0.75 54.17
C GLN A 7 -12.96 0.27 52.96
N LEU A 8 -11.78 -0.28 53.23
CA LEU A 8 -10.85 -0.84 52.24
C LEU A 8 -11.45 -1.96 51.37
N PRO A 9 -12.30 -2.87 51.87
CA PRO A 9 -12.97 -3.86 51.03
C PRO A 9 -13.98 -3.23 50.05
N ASP A 10 -14.62 -2.12 50.42
CA ASP A 10 -15.62 -1.44 49.59
C ASP A 10 -14.97 -0.52 48.54
N ASN A 11 -13.73 -0.07 48.77
CA ASN A 11 -12.97 0.77 47.84
C ASN A 11 -11.98 -0.04 47.00
N LEU A 12 -12.50 -0.75 45.99
CA LEU A 12 -11.72 -1.61 45.08
C LEU A 12 -10.52 -0.90 44.42
N PRO A 13 -10.60 0.36 43.94
CA PRO A 13 -9.44 1.07 43.39
C PRO A 13 -8.30 1.29 44.39
N GLN A 14 -8.63 1.58 45.66
CA GLN A 14 -7.62 1.76 46.70
C GLN A 14 -6.97 0.43 47.06
N LEU A 15 -7.78 -0.62 47.21
CA LEU A 15 -7.31 -1.98 47.47
C LEU A 15 -6.40 -2.49 46.35
N GLN A 16 -6.75 -2.22 45.08
CA GLN A 16 -5.94 -2.57 43.92
C GLN A 16 -4.54 -1.97 43.97
N ASN A 17 -4.42 -0.69 44.33
CA ASN A 17 -3.12 -0.02 44.45
C ASN A 17 -2.27 -0.59 45.59
N LEU A 18 -2.90 -0.97 46.70
CA LEU A 18 -2.23 -1.58 47.84
C LEU A 18 -1.74 -3.00 47.52
N ILE A 19 -2.58 -3.83 46.91
CA ILE A 19 -2.21 -5.18 46.46
C ILE A 19 -1.03 -5.13 45.48
N LYS A 20 -1.01 -4.18 44.55
CA LYS A 20 0.10 -4.03 43.59
C LYS A 20 1.42 -3.66 44.25
N ARG A 21 1.40 -3.03 45.44
CA ARG A 21 2.60 -2.66 46.19
C ARG A 21 3.09 -3.80 47.08
N ASP A 22 2.17 -4.50 47.72
CA ASP A 22 2.49 -5.59 48.65
C ASP A 22 1.43 -6.72 48.57
N PRO A 23 1.59 -7.68 47.64
CA PRO A 23 0.59 -8.74 47.45
C PRO A 23 0.39 -9.67 48.64
N GLU A 24 1.43 -9.95 49.42
CA GLU A 24 1.38 -10.93 50.52
C GLU A 24 0.49 -10.41 51.66
N SER A 25 0.62 -9.14 52.01
CA SER A 25 -0.11 -8.54 53.14
C SER A 25 -1.62 -8.39 52.91
N TYR A 26 -2.08 -8.31 51.66
CA TYR A 26 -3.49 -8.09 51.31
C TYR A 26 -4.19 -9.34 50.73
N LYS A 27 -3.62 -10.52 50.98
CA LYS A 27 -4.13 -11.79 50.47
C LYS A 27 -5.51 -12.15 51.04
N GLU A 28 -5.76 -11.86 52.31
CA GLU A 28 -7.06 -12.12 52.94
C GLU A 28 -8.17 -11.25 52.35
N GLU A 29 -7.90 -9.96 52.16
CA GLU A 29 -8.83 -9.02 51.53
C GLU A 29 -9.10 -9.40 50.06
N PHE A 30 -8.08 -9.85 49.33
CA PHE A 30 -8.25 -10.38 47.98
C PHE A 30 -9.14 -11.63 47.97
N THR A 31 -8.90 -12.58 48.87
CA THR A 31 -9.69 -13.82 49.00
C THR A 31 -11.16 -13.52 49.30
N GLN A 32 -11.42 -12.53 50.17
CA GLN A 32 -12.78 -12.06 50.46
C GLN A 32 -13.49 -11.56 49.19
N GLN A 33 -12.83 -10.73 48.38
CA GLN A 33 -13.38 -10.23 47.13
C GLN A 33 -13.55 -11.33 46.07
N TYR A 34 -12.64 -12.30 46.03
CA TYR A 34 -12.73 -13.43 45.11
C TYR A 34 -13.91 -14.36 45.44
N ASN A 35 -14.17 -14.60 46.73
CA ASN A 35 -15.36 -15.34 47.16
C ASN A 35 -16.65 -14.58 46.88
N HIS A 36 -16.63 -13.24 47.04
CA HIS A 36 -17.75 -12.39 46.65
C HIS A 36 -18.02 -12.47 45.15
N TYR A 37 -16.98 -12.41 44.32
CA TYR A 37 -17.07 -12.62 42.87
C TYR A 37 -17.71 -13.98 42.54
N LYS A 38 -17.24 -15.09 43.10
CA LYS A 38 -17.79 -16.43 42.83
C LYS A 38 -19.27 -16.52 43.15
N SER A 39 -19.66 -16.00 44.32
CA SER A 39 -21.07 -16.01 44.76
C SER A 39 -21.94 -15.17 43.81
N THR A 40 -21.47 -13.98 43.43
CA THR A 40 -22.18 -13.09 42.50
C THR A 40 -22.26 -13.69 41.10
N LEU A 41 -21.21 -14.41 40.65
CA LEU A 41 -21.18 -15.09 39.36
C LEU A 41 -22.20 -16.22 39.28
N GLU A 42 -22.34 -17.02 40.35
CA GLU A 42 -23.35 -18.09 40.40
C GLU A 42 -24.77 -17.53 40.33
N VAL A 43 -25.05 -16.42 41.00
CA VAL A 43 -26.34 -15.72 40.90
C VAL A 43 -26.53 -15.18 39.48
N PHE A 44 -25.50 -14.57 38.89
CA PHE A 44 -25.57 -14.04 37.53
C PHE A 44 -25.84 -15.11 36.46
N ARG A 45 -25.38 -16.36 36.66
CA ARG A 45 -25.71 -17.48 35.75
C ARG A 45 -27.21 -17.75 35.66
N LEU A 46 -27.99 -17.37 36.66
CA LEU A 46 -29.45 -17.51 36.66
C LEU A 46 -30.15 -16.35 35.90
N THR A 47 -29.55 -15.16 35.89
CA THR A 47 -30.10 -13.95 35.24
C THR A 47 -29.04 -13.26 34.37
N PRO A 48 -28.60 -13.88 33.25
CA PRO A 48 -27.52 -13.36 32.41
C PRO A 48 -27.96 -12.17 31.54
N ASP A 49 -29.25 -11.88 31.48
CA ASP A 49 -29.89 -10.83 30.68
C ASP A 49 -29.80 -9.43 31.31
N GLN A 50 -29.46 -9.35 32.61
CA GLN A 50 -29.41 -8.08 33.34
C GLN A 50 -27.99 -7.63 33.62
N PHE A 51 -27.75 -6.32 33.49
CA PHE A 51 -26.47 -5.74 33.87
C PHE A 51 -26.28 -5.77 35.40
N ASN A 52 -25.15 -6.31 35.86
CA ASN A 52 -24.78 -6.35 37.27
C ASN A 52 -23.53 -5.51 37.54
N LYS A 53 -23.73 -4.32 38.11
CA LYS A 53 -22.64 -3.37 38.40
C LYS A 53 -21.58 -3.92 39.37
N SER A 54 -22.00 -4.67 40.39
CA SER A 54 -21.06 -5.26 41.35
C SER A 54 -20.16 -6.29 40.67
N LEU A 55 -20.73 -7.11 39.78
CA LEU A 55 -19.95 -8.08 39.01
C LEU A 55 -18.97 -7.40 38.04
N ASP A 56 -19.38 -6.32 37.37
CA ASP A 56 -18.53 -5.52 36.48
C ASP A 56 -17.28 -4.98 37.20
N GLU A 57 -17.47 -4.37 38.37
CA GLU A 57 -16.39 -3.83 39.19
C GLU A 57 -15.44 -4.94 39.70
N LEU A 58 -16.00 -6.06 40.17
CA LEU A 58 -15.22 -7.22 40.64
C LEU A 58 -14.40 -7.88 39.53
N LEU A 59 -14.98 -8.07 38.34
CA LEU A 59 -14.29 -8.63 37.17
C LEU A 59 -13.06 -7.81 36.80
N MET A 60 -13.24 -6.48 36.74
CA MET A 60 -12.15 -5.57 36.39
C MET A 60 -11.09 -5.49 37.48
N PHE A 61 -11.49 -5.46 38.76
CA PHE A 61 -10.58 -5.49 39.90
C PHE A 61 -9.70 -6.75 39.87
N ILE A 62 -10.32 -7.94 39.78
CA ILE A 62 -9.60 -9.22 39.79
C ILE A 62 -8.63 -9.30 38.61
N ALA A 63 -9.05 -8.95 37.40
CA ALA A 63 -8.15 -8.97 36.24
C ALA A 63 -6.98 -7.98 36.39
N GLN A 64 -7.17 -6.86 37.09
CA GLN A 64 -6.11 -5.90 37.37
C GLN A 64 -5.10 -6.35 38.42
N VAL A 65 -5.46 -7.25 39.34
CA VAL A 65 -4.54 -7.84 40.32
C VAL A 65 -4.07 -9.24 39.93
N ALA A 66 -4.63 -9.86 38.88
CA ALA A 66 -4.43 -11.27 38.57
C ALA A 66 -2.97 -11.77 38.49
N HIS A 67 -2.05 -10.95 38.00
CA HIS A 67 -0.60 -11.26 37.96
C HIS A 67 0.05 -11.48 39.34
N CYS A 68 -0.53 -10.93 40.41
CA CYS A 68 -0.04 -11.06 41.78
C CYS A 68 -0.44 -12.40 42.42
N TYR A 69 -1.56 -13.00 41.97
CA TYR A 69 -2.14 -14.21 42.55
C TYR A 69 -2.41 -15.26 41.47
N ALA A 70 -1.37 -15.62 40.71
CA ALA A 70 -1.48 -16.53 39.57
C ALA A 70 -1.97 -17.93 39.96
N GLU A 71 -1.60 -18.43 41.15
CA GLU A 71 -1.98 -19.77 41.63
C GLU A 71 -3.47 -19.88 41.98
N GLU A 72 -4.07 -18.83 42.52
CA GLU A 72 -5.48 -18.83 42.96
C GLU A 72 -6.46 -18.57 41.81
N LEU A 73 -5.96 -17.92 40.74
CA LEU A 73 -6.75 -17.47 39.59
C LEU A 73 -6.60 -18.36 38.35
N VAL A 74 -6.17 -19.61 38.50
CA VAL A 74 -6.03 -20.53 37.36
C VAL A 74 -7.36 -20.78 36.64
N THR A 75 -8.48 -20.89 37.37
CA THR A 75 -9.80 -21.16 36.78
C THR A 75 -10.49 -19.91 36.25
N TYR A 76 -10.10 -18.73 36.72
CA TYR A 76 -10.78 -17.46 36.46
C TYR A 76 -10.93 -17.12 34.96
N PRO A 77 -9.87 -17.23 34.12
CA PRO A 77 -10.02 -16.96 32.69
C PRO A 77 -10.98 -17.93 31.99
N GLN A 78 -10.95 -19.22 32.38
CA GLN A 78 -11.79 -20.25 31.77
C GLN A 78 -13.28 -20.05 32.10
N GLU A 79 -13.59 -19.67 33.34
CA GLU A 79 -14.95 -19.38 33.77
C GLU A 79 -15.60 -18.26 32.93
N ILE A 80 -14.84 -17.20 32.62
CA ILE A 80 -15.31 -16.10 31.77
C ILE A 80 -15.51 -16.56 30.32
N VAL A 81 -14.56 -17.36 29.80
CA VAL A 81 -14.66 -17.94 28.45
C VAL A 81 -15.93 -18.81 28.32
N ASP A 82 -16.21 -19.66 29.31
CA ASP A 82 -17.35 -20.58 29.29
C ASP A 82 -18.69 -19.82 29.35
N ILE A 83 -18.77 -18.74 30.13
CA ILE A 83 -19.96 -17.87 30.17
C ILE A 83 -20.18 -17.20 28.82
N LEU A 84 -19.14 -16.64 28.22
CA LEU A 84 -19.23 -15.99 26.90
C LEU A 84 -19.63 -16.99 25.81
N LYS A 85 -19.16 -18.25 25.87
CA LYS A 85 -19.56 -19.28 24.91
C LYS A 85 -21.01 -19.73 25.10
N THR A 86 -21.44 -19.93 26.34
CA THR A 86 -22.76 -20.49 26.68
C THR A 86 -23.89 -19.47 26.49
N HIS A 87 -23.65 -18.21 26.86
CA HIS A 87 -24.67 -17.16 26.88
C HIS A 87 -24.48 -16.05 25.83
N ASN A 88 -23.73 -16.31 24.75
CA ASN A 88 -23.34 -15.29 23.76
C ASN A 88 -24.50 -14.39 23.25
N THR A 89 -25.69 -14.94 23.03
CA THR A 89 -26.86 -14.23 22.50
C THR A 89 -27.76 -13.60 23.55
N VAL A 90 -27.79 -14.15 24.77
CA VAL A 90 -28.73 -13.73 25.84
C VAL A 90 -28.11 -12.65 26.73
N LEU A 91 -26.78 -12.62 26.82
CA LEU A 91 -26.07 -11.71 27.71
C LEU A 91 -26.35 -10.24 27.39
N ASP A 92 -26.45 -9.42 28.44
CA ASP A 92 -26.52 -7.96 28.30
C ASP A 92 -25.30 -7.41 27.52
N ASN A 93 -25.51 -6.35 26.74
CA ASN A 93 -24.48 -5.82 25.84
C ASN A 93 -23.29 -5.21 26.61
N ASP A 94 -23.56 -4.48 27.70
CA ASP A 94 -22.52 -3.83 28.49
C ASP A 94 -21.72 -4.86 29.27
N MET A 95 -22.41 -5.85 29.88
CA MET A 95 -21.74 -6.93 30.58
C MET A 95 -20.87 -7.78 29.62
N ARG A 96 -21.33 -8.02 28.39
CA ARG A 96 -20.57 -8.75 27.37
C ARG A 96 -19.28 -8.01 27.01
N MET A 97 -19.37 -6.69 26.91
CA MET A 97 -18.23 -5.81 26.65
C MET A 97 -17.22 -5.88 27.82
N THR A 98 -17.70 -5.86 29.07
CA THR A 98 -16.83 -6.00 30.24
C THR A 98 -16.09 -7.32 30.23
N PHE A 99 -16.77 -8.45 30.06
CA PHE A 99 -16.10 -9.76 30.00
C PHE A 99 -15.00 -9.80 28.91
N CYS A 100 -15.26 -9.22 27.74
CA CYS A 100 -14.25 -9.12 26.68
C CYS A 100 -13.05 -8.26 27.10
N LYS A 101 -13.28 -7.09 27.73
CA LYS A 101 -12.21 -6.22 28.28
C LYS A 101 -11.39 -6.92 29.36
N THR A 102 -12.05 -7.68 30.24
CA THR A 102 -11.41 -8.47 31.29
C THR A 102 -10.47 -9.51 30.70
N LEU A 103 -10.92 -10.28 29.70
CA LEU A 103 -10.09 -11.29 29.02
C LEU A 103 -8.91 -10.66 28.27
N ILE A 104 -9.11 -9.51 27.62
CA ILE A 104 -8.04 -8.73 26.99
C ILE A 104 -6.96 -8.35 28.01
N LEU A 105 -7.37 -7.88 29.19
CA LEU A 105 -6.44 -7.46 30.22
C LEU A 105 -5.62 -8.64 30.76
N LEU A 106 -6.26 -9.80 30.96
CA LEU A 106 -5.59 -11.04 31.37
C LEU A 106 -4.56 -11.49 30.32
N ARG A 107 -4.91 -11.37 29.04
CA ARG A 107 -4.03 -11.70 27.92
C ARG A 107 -2.83 -10.75 27.80
N ASN A 108 -3.03 -9.44 27.98
CA ASN A 108 -1.93 -8.47 28.00
C ASN A 108 -0.92 -8.73 29.14
N LYS A 109 -1.34 -9.44 30.19
CA LYS A 109 -0.49 -9.88 31.30
C LYS A 109 0.11 -11.27 31.13
N GLY A 110 -0.16 -11.96 30.01
CA GLY A 110 0.37 -13.29 29.73
C GLY A 110 -0.33 -14.44 30.48
N LEU A 111 -1.47 -14.19 31.13
CA LEU A 111 -2.22 -15.23 31.88
C LEU A 111 -3.15 -16.06 30.99
N LEU A 112 -3.29 -15.70 29.72
CA LEU A 112 -4.17 -16.39 28.78
C LEU A 112 -3.53 -16.50 27.40
N GLU A 113 -3.61 -17.70 26.81
CA GLU A 113 -3.03 -17.96 25.50
C GLU A 113 -3.80 -17.21 24.39
N PRO A 114 -3.11 -16.52 23.45
CA PRO A 114 -3.77 -15.75 22.40
C PRO A 114 -4.69 -16.57 21.50
N THR A 115 -4.39 -17.85 21.28
CA THR A 115 -5.18 -18.75 20.43
C THR A 115 -6.60 -18.97 20.99
N VAL A 116 -6.72 -19.13 22.31
CA VAL A 116 -8.00 -19.31 23.00
C VAL A 116 -8.81 -18.01 22.97
N LEU A 117 -8.18 -16.86 23.18
CA LEU A 117 -8.87 -15.57 23.14
C LEU A 117 -9.41 -15.25 21.75
N LEU A 118 -8.55 -15.33 20.74
CA LEU A 118 -8.88 -14.92 19.40
C LEU A 118 -9.93 -15.84 18.77
N SER A 119 -9.87 -17.15 19.04
CA SER A 119 -10.92 -18.09 18.62
C SER A 119 -12.29 -17.73 19.22
N LEU A 120 -12.35 -17.42 20.51
CA LEU A 120 -13.57 -16.91 21.15
C LEU A 120 -14.06 -15.61 20.51
N PHE A 121 -13.16 -14.65 20.28
CA PHE A 121 -13.54 -13.35 19.69
C PHE A 121 -14.10 -13.50 18.29
N PHE A 122 -13.58 -14.42 17.49
CA PHE A 122 -14.16 -14.73 16.18
C PHE A 122 -15.55 -15.37 16.28
N GLU A 123 -15.80 -16.25 17.26
CA GLU A 123 -17.15 -16.77 17.52
C GLU A 123 -18.13 -15.66 17.91
N LEU A 124 -17.68 -14.71 18.73
CA LEU A 124 -18.46 -13.55 19.17
C LEU A 124 -18.77 -12.55 18.03
N LEU A 125 -18.07 -12.60 16.89
CA LEU A 125 -18.45 -11.82 15.71
C LEU A 125 -19.84 -12.18 15.17
N LYS A 126 -20.38 -13.34 15.54
CA LYS A 126 -21.75 -13.76 15.17
C LYS A 126 -22.82 -12.97 15.92
N CYS A 127 -22.50 -12.38 17.07
CA CYS A 127 -23.44 -11.65 17.92
C CYS A 127 -24.02 -10.41 17.20
N GLN A 128 -25.24 -10.03 17.57
CA GLN A 128 -25.98 -8.94 16.93
C GLN A 128 -25.67 -7.55 17.54
N ASP A 129 -24.44 -7.32 17.97
CA ASP A 129 -24.00 -6.04 18.54
C ASP A 129 -22.97 -5.37 17.62
N LYS A 130 -23.26 -4.16 17.16
CA LYS A 130 -22.36 -3.39 16.29
C LYS A 130 -21.15 -2.86 17.06
N ALA A 131 -21.35 -2.35 18.27
CA ALA A 131 -20.29 -1.75 19.07
C ALA A 131 -19.27 -2.80 19.49
N LEU A 132 -19.74 -3.95 19.99
CA LEU A 132 -18.89 -5.08 20.31
C LEU A 132 -18.09 -5.56 19.09
N ARG A 133 -18.74 -5.74 17.94
CA ARG A 133 -18.05 -6.22 16.72
C ARG A 133 -16.94 -5.27 16.28
N GLN A 134 -17.17 -3.97 16.30
CA GLN A 134 -16.14 -2.99 15.97
C GLN A 134 -14.99 -2.99 16.99
N PHE A 135 -15.33 -3.11 18.28
CA PHE A 135 -14.33 -3.24 19.34
C PHE A 135 -13.47 -4.51 19.15
N LEU A 136 -14.10 -5.67 18.93
CA LEU A 136 -13.41 -6.94 18.69
C LEU A 136 -12.54 -6.88 17.44
N GLN A 137 -13.03 -6.31 16.34
CA GLN A 137 -12.25 -6.14 15.11
C GLN A 137 -10.94 -5.36 15.38
N THR A 138 -11.04 -4.17 15.98
CA THR A 138 -9.87 -3.36 16.30
C THR A 138 -8.91 -4.11 17.22
N HIS A 139 -9.45 -4.81 18.22
CA HIS A 139 -8.64 -5.52 19.19
C HIS A 139 -7.93 -6.74 18.60
N ILE A 140 -8.62 -7.56 17.78
CA ILE A 140 -8.05 -8.71 17.06
C ILE A 140 -6.86 -8.26 16.22
N ILE A 141 -7.01 -7.14 15.49
CA ILE A 141 -5.99 -6.62 14.59
C ILE A 141 -4.79 -6.09 15.37
N GLY A 142 -5.03 -5.30 16.43
CA GLY A 142 -3.98 -4.80 17.31
C GLY A 142 -3.22 -5.93 18.04
N ASP A 143 -3.95 -6.95 18.48
CA ASP A 143 -3.43 -8.15 19.14
C ASP A 143 -2.50 -8.93 18.19
N ILE A 144 -2.97 -9.28 17.00
CA ILE A 144 -2.18 -10.03 16.01
C ILE A 144 -0.95 -9.23 15.56
N LYS A 145 -1.08 -7.89 15.42
CA LYS A 145 0.06 -7.01 15.13
C LYS A 145 1.08 -7.02 16.27
N SER A 146 0.63 -6.99 17.52
CA SER A 146 1.50 -7.04 18.70
C SER A 146 2.25 -8.37 18.80
N ILE A 147 1.57 -9.51 18.54
CA ILE A 147 2.19 -10.85 18.52
C ILE A 147 3.31 -10.92 17.47
N ASN A 148 3.07 -10.33 16.29
CA ASN A 148 4.00 -10.37 15.17
C ASN A 148 5.01 -9.20 15.16
N SER A 149 5.05 -8.36 16.21
CA SER A 149 5.90 -7.16 16.25
C SER A 149 7.39 -7.46 16.33
N LYS A 150 7.78 -8.51 17.06
CA LYS A 150 9.19 -8.94 17.20
C LYS A 150 9.59 -9.93 16.11
N GLN A 151 8.81 -11.01 15.99
CA GLN A 151 9.00 -12.05 14.99
C GLN A 151 7.63 -12.59 14.57
N LYS A 152 7.51 -13.00 13.31
CA LYS A 152 6.30 -13.66 12.82
C LYS A 152 6.10 -15.01 13.49
N ASN A 153 5.02 -15.16 14.26
CA ASN A 153 4.69 -16.42 14.91
C ASN A 153 3.85 -17.29 13.96
N THR A 154 4.52 -18.09 13.13
CA THR A 154 3.89 -18.92 12.09
C THR A 154 2.86 -19.89 12.64
N ARG A 155 3.08 -20.45 13.85
CA ARG A 155 2.15 -21.42 14.46
C ARG A 155 0.81 -20.76 14.79
N VAL A 156 0.85 -19.63 15.49
CA VAL A 156 -0.37 -18.87 15.85
C VAL A 156 -1.06 -18.36 14.59
N ASN A 157 -0.30 -17.78 13.65
CA ASN A 157 -0.87 -17.28 12.39
C ASN A 157 -1.55 -18.39 11.58
N THR A 158 -0.95 -19.58 11.48
CA THR A 158 -1.54 -20.71 10.75
C THR A 158 -2.86 -21.16 11.37
N THR A 159 -2.92 -21.26 12.71
CA THR A 159 -4.15 -21.62 13.43
C THR A 159 -5.25 -20.58 13.22
N LEU A 160 -4.91 -19.29 13.32
CA LEU A 160 -5.87 -18.19 13.13
C LEU A 160 -6.35 -18.12 11.68
N GLN A 161 -5.46 -18.27 10.70
CA GLN A 161 -5.82 -18.31 9.27
C GLN A 161 -6.78 -19.49 8.96
N ASN A 162 -6.52 -20.68 9.52
CA ASN A 162 -7.41 -21.83 9.36
C ASN A 162 -8.80 -21.58 9.98
N PHE A 163 -8.84 -20.92 11.14
CA PHE A 163 -10.08 -20.52 11.78
C PHE A 163 -10.86 -19.52 10.92
N MET A 164 -10.18 -18.48 10.42
CA MET A 164 -10.78 -17.47 9.54
C MET A 164 -11.32 -18.06 8.24
N PHE A 165 -10.62 -19.05 7.66
CA PHE A 165 -11.10 -19.78 6.49
C PHE A 165 -12.42 -20.51 6.76
N THR A 166 -12.55 -21.10 7.94
CA THR A 166 -13.79 -21.76 8.38
C THR A 166 -14.91 -20.74 8.55
N MET A 167 -14.61 -19.58 9.13
CA MET A 167 -15.57 -18.49 9.33
C MET A 167 -16.04 -17.83 8.03
N LEU A 168 -15.18 -17.71 7.01
CA LEU A 168 -15.56 -17.19 5.69
C LEU A 168 -16.57 -18.09 4.97
N LYS A 169 -16.55 -19.39 5.25
CA LYS A 169 -17.51 -20.37 4.73
C LYS A 169 -18.79 -20.47 5.55
N ASP A 170 -18.86 -19.79 6.69
CA ASP A 170 -20.01 -19.86 7.57
C ASP A 170 -21.24 -19.17 6.94
N SER A 171 -22.44 -19.59 7.36
CA SER A 171 -23.71 -19.10 6.83
C SER A 171 -24.00 -17.65 7.23
N ASN A 172 -23.35 -17.14 8.28
CA ASN A 172 -23.57 -15.78 8.77
C ASN A 172 -22.81 -14.75 7.91
N ALA A 173 -23.55 -14.11 7.00
CA ALA A 173 -23.06 -13.08 6.09
C ALA A 173 -22.31 -11.91 6.79
N ARG A 174 -22.70 -11.53 8.02
CA ARG A 174 -22.06 -10.42 8.74
C ARG A 174 -20.70 -10.83 9.28
N ALA A 175 -20.63 -12.00 9.91
CA ALA A 175 -19.39 -12.54 10.44
C ALA A 175 -18.39 -12.80 9.29
N ALA A 176 -18.83 -13.42 8.19
CA ALA A 176 -17.99 -13.65 7.02
C ALA A 176 -17.42 -12.34 6.43
N LYS A 177 -18.24 -11.27 6.33
CA LYS A 177 -17.78 -9.96 5.84
C LYS A 177 -16.72 -9.37 6.76
N MET A 178 -16.93 -9.41 8.07
CA MET A 178 -15.95 -8.90 9.03
C MET A 178 -14.67 -9.73 9.05
N SER A 179 -14.76 -11.05 8.92
CA SER A 179 -13.58 -11.92 8.78
C SER A 179 -12.78 -11.54 7.53
N ALA A 180 -13.44 -11.27 6.40
CA ALA A 180 -12.77 -10.77 5.20
C ALA A 180 -12.09 -9.41 5.44
N ASP A 181 -12.78 -8.45 6.08
CA ASP A 181 -12.20 -7.14 6.39
C ASP A 181 -10.96 -7.26 7.29
N ILE A 182 -11.01 -8.11 8.33
CA ILE A 182 -9.87 -8.34 9.23
C ILE A 182 -8.68 -8.91 8.45
N MET A 183 -8.93 -9.87 7.55
CA MET A 183 -7.86 -10.44 6.71
C MET A 183 -7.25 -9.40 5.77
N ILE A 184 -8.07 -8.55 5.16
CA ILE A 184 -7.63 -7.46 4.29
C ILE A 184 -6.79 -6.44 5.09
N GLU A 185 -7.26 -6.02 6.25
CA GLU A 185 -6.55 -5.04 7.08
C GLU A 185 -5.21 -5.60 7.62
N LEU A 186 -5.15 -6.90 7.94
CA LEU A 186 -3.90 -7.57 8.32
C LEU A 186 -2.91 -7.73 7.16
N TYR A 187 -3.43 -7.86 5.93
CA TYR A 187 -2.61 -7.84 4.71
C TYR A 187 -2.03 -6.44 4.47
N ASN A 188 -2.86 -5.39 4.53
CA ASN A 188 -2.43 -4.01 4.30
C ASN A 188 -1.42 -3.53 5.36
N LYS A 189 -1.52 -4.02 6.60
CA LYS A 189 -0.53 -3.78 7.67
C LYS A 189 0.74 -4.65 7.55
N ASN A 190 0.92 -5.39 6.45
CA ASN A 190 2.06 -6.27 6.18
C ASN A 190 2.30 -7.38 7.23
N VAL A 191 1.26 -7.75 7.99
CA VAL A 191 1.37 -8.81 9.00
C VAL A 191 1.18 -10.19 8.37
N TRP A 192 0.14 -10.34 7.52
CA TRP A 192 -0.20 -11.57 6.81
C TRP A 192 0.02 -11.45 5.30
N ASN A 193 1.25 -11.20 4.89
CA ASN A 193 1.65 -11.11 3.49
C ASN A 193 1.95 -12.50 2.85
N ASP A 194 1.11 -13.49 3.16
CA ASP A 194 1.31 -14.88 2.73
C ASP A 194 0.43 -15.23 1.52
N SER A 195 0.91 -16.13 0.66
CA SER A 195 0.12 -16.66 -0.46
C SER A 195 -1.17 -17.33 0.00
N LYS A 196 -1.16 -18.00 1.16
CA LYS A 196 -2.34 -18.64 1.74
C LYS A 196 -3.47 -17.65 2.01
N THR A 197 -3.18 -16.49 2.59
CA THR A 197 -4.15 -15.44 2.91
C THR A 197 -4.81 -14.90 1.64
N VAL A 198 -3.99 -14.62 0.62
CA VAL A 198 -4.46 -14.15 -0.70
C VAL A 198 -5.38 -15.17 -1.36
N ASN A 199 -5.01 -16.46 -1.37
CA ASN A 199 -5.83 -17.49 -1.99
C ASN A 199 -7.13 -17.73 -1.22
N VAL A 200 -7.13 -17.57 0.11
CA VAL A 200 -8.38 -17.58 0.89
C VAL A 200 -9.29 -16.40 0.48
N LEU A 201 -8.75 -15.20 0.32
CA LEU A 201 -9.52 -14.05 -0.18
C LEU A 201 -10.00 -14.26 -1.62
N ALA A 202 -9.20 -14.92 -2.47
CA ALA A 202 -9.61 -15.32 -3.82
C ALA A 202 -10.82 -16.28 -3.78
N THR A 203 -10.88 -17.21 -2.82
CA THR A 203 -12.09 -18.04 -2.64
C THR A 203 -13.30 -17.22 -2.18
N GLY A 204 -13.07 -16.13 -1.42
CA GLY A 204 -14.10 -15.20 -0.97
C GLY A 204 -14.79 -14.44 -2.12
N CYS A 205 -14.11 -14.25 -3.26
CA CYS A 205 -14.72 -13.70 -4.48
C CYS A 205 -15.87 -14.56 -5.02
N PHE A 206 -15.91 -15.87 -4.71
CA PHE A 206 -16.97 -16.79 -5.12
C PHE A 206 -18.08 -16.98 -4.07
N SER A 207 -18.09 -16.15 -3.04
CA SER A 207 -19.08 -16.24 -1.96
C SER A 207 -20.48 -15.83 -2.46
N LYS A 208 -21.52 -16.53 -1.97
CA LYS A 208 -22.92 -16.19 -2.27
C LYS A 208 -23.34 -14.82 -1.72
N THR A 209 -22.62 -14.32 -0.71
CA THR A 209 -22.90 -13.04 -0.07
C THR A 209 -22.21 -11.93 -0.85
N THR A 210 -22.99 -11.11 -1.58
CA THR A 210 -22.47 -10.02 -2.41
C THR A 210 -21.52 -9.07 -1.67
N LYS A 211 -21.77 -8.77 -0.39
CA LYS A 211 -20.91 -7.89 0.41
C LYS A 211 -19.51 -8.46 0.65
N VAL A 212 -19.39 -9.78 0.84
CA VAL A 212 -18.11 -10.47 1.05
C VAL A 212 -17.32 -10.50 -0.26
N MET A 213 -18.01 -10.86 -1.35
CA MET A 213 -17.43 -10.84 -2.69
C MET A 213 -16.91 -9.44 -3.07
N VAL A 214 -17.69 -8.39 -2.86
CA VAL A 214 -17.25 -7.01 -3.15
C VAL A 214 -16.04 -6.61 -2.30
N ALA A 215 -15.97 -7.00 -1.03
CA ALA A 215 -14.80 -6.74 -0.19
C ALA A 215 -13.54 -7.44 -0.74
N CYS A 216 -13.67 -8.70 -1.16
CA CYS A 216 -12.56 -9.47 -1.74
C CYS A 216 -12.15 -8.95 -3.12
N LEU A 217 -13.10 -8.53 -3.97
CA LEU A 217 -12.79 -7.91 -5.27
C LEU A 217 -12.05 -6.58 -5.07
N LYS A 218 -12.50 -5.72 -4.16
CA LYS A 218 -11.83 -4.45 -3.85
C LYS A 218 -10.41 -4.65 -3.32
N PHE A 219 -10.18 -5.69 -2.54
CA PHE A 219 -8.84 -6.07 -2.09
C PHE A 219 -7.88 -6.30 -3.28
N PHE A 220 -8.30 -7.04 -4.31
CA PHE A 220 -7.46 -7.28 -5.49
C PHE A 220 -7.26 -6.04 -6.38
N LEU A 221 -8.19 -5.09 -6.34
CA LEU A 221 -8.05 -3.83 -7.07
C LEU A 221 -7.11 -2.84 -6.38
N GLY A 222 -6.80 -3.05 -5.10
CA GLY A 222 -5.98 -2.15 -4.30
C GLY A 222 -6.68 -0.84 -3.95
N THR A 223 -7.99 -0.73 -4.15
CA THR A 223 -8.78 0.41 -3.65
C THR A 223 -8.94 0.24 -2.15
N ASP A 224 -7.96 0.72 -1.40
CA ASP A 224 -8.13 0.86 0.04
C ASP A 224 -9.26 1.89 0.29
N PRO A 225 -10.10 1.73 1.32
CA PRO A 225 -11.10 2.74 1.68
C PRO A 225 -10.51 4.12 2.02
N GLU A 226 -9.18 4.26 2.09
CA GLU A 226 -8.50 5.53 2.31
C GLU A 226 -8.43 6.43 1.07
N ASP A 227 -8.60 5.90 -0.15
CA ASP A 227 -8.71 6.75 -1.35
C ASP A 227 -9.97 7.63 -1.34
N GLY A 228 -10.93 7.35 -0.45
CA GLY A 228 -12.11 8.19 -0.20
C GLY A 228 -11.95 9.19 0.95
N LYS A 229 -10.80 9.20 1.64
CA LYS A 229 -10.51 10.10 2.77
C LYS A 229 -9.23 10.91 2.60
N THR A 230 -8.48 10.72 1.52
CA THR A 230 -7.26 11.49 1.19
C THR A 230 -7.52 12.68 0.24
N SER A 231 -8.77 13.17 0.19
CA SER A 231 -9.14 14.39 -0.55
C SER A 231 -9.27 15.64 0.33
N ASP A 232 -9.00 15.55 1.64
CA ASP A 232 -9.27 16.66 2.58
C ASP A 232 -8.20 16.82 3.67
N ASP A 233 -6.93 16.51 3.33
CA ASP A 233 -5.75 16.93 4.10
C ASP A 233 -4.76 17.67 3.18
N SER A 234 -5.31 18.54 2.32
CA SER A 234 -4.55 19.53 1.57
C SER A 234 -4.31 20.75 2.45
N ASP A 235 -3.53 20.59 3.53
CA ASP A 235 -3.03 21.70 4.33
C ASP A 235 -1.73 21.32 5.07
N SER A 236 -0.60 21.26 4.35
CA SER A 236 0.59 22.10 4.62
C SER A 236 1.77 21.74 3.70
N ASP A 237 2.39 22.79 3.16
CA ASP A 237 3.76 22.88 2.62
C ASP A 237 4.05 22.36 1.20
N ASP A 238 3.46 23.04 0.20
CA ASP A 238 4.11 23.23 -1.11
C ASP A 238 5.23 24.31 -1.05
N ASP A 239 5.63 24.73 0.15
CA ASP A 239 6.86 25.47 0.41
C ASP A 239 8.08 24.52 0.39
N THR A 240 8.28 23.81 -0.73
CA THR A 240 9.62 23.30 -1.05
C THR A 240 10.35 24.35 -1.88
N PRO A 241 11.12 25.28 -1.26
CA PRO A 241 11.83 26.28 -2.02
C PRO A 241 12.83 25.58 -2.94
N ASN A 242 12.82 25.98 -4.21
CA ASN A 242 13.68 25.42 -5.26
C ASN A 242 15.15 25.53 -4.79
N VAL A 243 15.80 24.39 -4.58
CA VAL A 243 17.15 24.32 -3.97
C VAL A 243 18.15 25.18 -4.76
N LYS A 244 17.95 25.30 -6.07
CA LYS A 244 18.77 26.15 -6.95
C LYS A 244 18.58 27.65 -6.66
N GLU A 245 17.36 28.11 -6.40
CA GLU A 245 17.06 29.51 -6.09
C GLU A 245 17.61 29.90 -4.71
N VAL A 246 17.47 29.03 -3.70
CA VAL A 246 18.01 29.28 -2.35
C VAL A 246 19.53 29.30 -2.35
N LEU A 247 20.18 28.43 -3.14
CA LEU A 247 21.63 28.43 -3.31
C LEU A 247 22.13 29.69 -4.03
N MET A 248 21.39 30.16 -5.04
CA MET A 248 21.71 31.38 -5.78
C MET A 248 21.52 32.64 -4.93
N ALA A 249 20.44 32.70 -4.15
CA ALA A 249 20.16 33.80 -3.21
C ALA A 249 21.19 33.94 -2.08
N ASN A 250 21.81 32.83 -1.64
CA ASN A 250 22.89 32.85 -0.66
C ASN A 250 24.28 33.16 -1.26
N LYS A 251 24.46 33.02 -2.57
CA LYS A 251 25.70 33.44 -3.27
C LYS A 251 25.77 34.96 -3.47
N VAL A 252 24.64 35.60 -3.72
CA VAL A 252 24.57 37.03 -4.08
C VAL A 252 24.54 37.94 -2.85
N ASN A 253 24.14 37.44 -1.69
CA ASN A 253 23.95 38.26 -0.49
C ASN A 253 24.97 38.00 0.62
N LYS A 254 25.11 38.96 1.56
CA LYS A 254 25.95 38.82 2.76
C LYS A 254 25.56 37.60 3.60
N LYS A 255 26.56 36.81 4.00
CA LYS A 255 26.40 35.61 4.82
C LYS A 255 26.03 36.01 6.25
N THR A 256 24.81 35.70 6.69
CA THR A 256 24.34 35.91 8.07
C THR A 256 24.03 34.59 8.75
N LYS A 257 24.23 34.51 10.08
CA LYS A 257 23.94 33.30 10.90
C LYS A 257 22.50 32.79 10.72
N LYS A 258 21.52 33.67 10.49
CA LYS A 258 20.11 33.31 10.24
C LYS A 258 19.92 32.56 8.91
N ARG A 259 20.58 33.00 7.84
CA ARG A 259 20.51 32.37 6.51
C ARG A 259 21.28 31.06 6.43
N GLU A 260 22.37 30.93 7.18
CA GLU A 260 23.08 29.67 7.30
C GLU A 260 22.20 28.58 7.93
N LYS A 261 21.44 28.92 8.98
CA LYS A 261 20.45 28.02 9.60
C LYS A 261 19.34 27.62 8.61
N GLN A 262 18.86 28.54 7.77
CA GLN A 262 17.86 28.24 6.73
C GLN A 262 18.42 27.29 5.66
N LEU A 263 19.64 27.53 5.18
CA LEU A 263 20.30 26.66 4.20
C LEU A 263 20.53 25.24 4.76
N LYS A 264 20.91 25.12 6.03
CA LYS A 264 21.04 23.82 6.71
C LYS A 264 19.69 23.07 6.76
N LYS A 265 18.59 23.75 7.08
CA LYS A 265 17.23 23.15 7.04
C LYS A 265 16.83 22.70 5.64
N VAL A 266 17.03 23.54 4.62
CA VAL A 266 16.70 23.22 3.22
C VAL A 266 17.54 22.03 2.71
N LYS A 267 18.85 21.99 3.01
CA LYS A 267 19.71 20.84 2.69
C LYS A 267 19.25 19.56 3.38
N GLN A 268 18.88 19.62 4.66
CA GLN A 268 18.37 18.45 5.39
C GLN A 268 17.05 17.94 4.80
N LEU A 269 16.14 18.83 4.42
CA LEU A 269 14.88 18.48 3.74
C LEU A 269 15.14 17.85 2.37
N PHE A 270 16.09 18.38 1.60
CA PHE A 270 16.49 17.81 0.32
C PHE A 270 17.14 16.42 0.46
N VAL A 271 18.00 16.22 1.46
CA VAL A 271 18.58 14.89 1.73
C VAL A 271 17.50 13.90 2.17
N LYS A 272 16.53 14.33 2.99
CA LYS A 272 15.37 13.49 3.36
C LYS A 272 14.50 13.14 2.16
N SER A 273 14.22 14.10 1.27
CA SER A 273 13.42 13.84 0.07
C SER A 273 14.16 12.97 -0.94
N LYS A 274 15.47 13.15 -1.12
CA LYS A 274 16.31 12.29 -1.95
C LYS A 274 16.41 10.88 -1.36
N LYS A 275 16.57 10.72 -0.04
CA LYS A 275 16.52 9.41 0.64
C LYS A 275 15.17 8.73 0.49
N ASN A 276 14.06 9.48 0.51
CA ASN A 276 12.74 8.93 0.26
C ASN A 276 12.52 8.55 -1.21
N LYS A 277 13.11 9.28 -2.16
CA LYS A 277 13.11 8.93 -3.60
C LYS A 277 14.10 7.82 -3.96
N SER A 278 15.18 7.64 -3.18
CA SER A 278 16.20 6.61 -3.39
C SER A 278 15.94 5.33 -2.60
N LYS A 279 14.91 5.29 -1.75
CA LYS A 279 14.37 4.01 -1.27
C LYS A 279 13.92 3.26 -2.51
N ALA A 280 14.44 2.05 -2.69
CA ALA A 280 13.98 1.15 -3.75
C ALA A 280 12.44 1.17 -3.77
N PRO A 281 11.80 1.26 -4.95
CA PRO A 281 10.36 1.11 -5.02
C PRO A 281 10.03 -0.19 -4.30
N GLN A 282 9.30 -0.09 -3.18
CA GLN A 282 8.80 -1.28 -2.53
C GLN A 282 7.87 -1.91 -3.55
N PHE A 283 8.32 -2.99 -4.19
CA PHE A 283 7.44 -3.90 -4.88
C PHE A 283 6.58 -4.54 -3.78
N ASN A 284 5.55 -3.82 -3.36
CA ASN A 284 4.40 -4.46 -2.74
C ASN A 284 3.96 -5.47 -3.78
N PHE A 285 4.32 -6.74 -3.58
CA PHE A 285 3.84 -7.80 -4.45
C PHE A 285 2.35 -7.61 -4.53
N SER A 286 1.87 -7.25 -5.73
CA SER A 286 0.45 -7.16 -5.98
C SER A 286 -0.14 -8.47 -5.48
N ALA A 287 -1.24 -8.42 -4.71
CA ALA A 287 -1.88 -9.63 -4.21
C ALA A 287 -2.14 -10.63 -5.37
N LEU A 288 -2.31 -10.12 -6.59
CA LEU A 288 -2.46 -10.89 -7.82
C LEU A 288 -1.26 -11.81 -8.15
N HIS A 289 -0.03 -11.49 -7.75
CA HIS A 289 1.15 -12.33 -7.95
C HIS A 289 1.20 -13.53 -6.98
N LEU A 290 0.51 -13.43 -5.84
CA LEU A 290 0.52 -14.45 -4.79
C LEU A 290 -0.59 -15.51 -4.98
N VAL A 291 -1.37 -15.40 -6.05
CA VAL A 291 -2.43 -16.35 -6.43
C VAL A 291 -1.80 -17.65 -6.95
N HIS A 292 -2.29 -18.80 -6.49
CA HIS A 292 -1.74 -20.12 -6.87
C HIS A 292 -2.14 -20.56 -8.29
N ASP A 293 -3.39 -20.31 -8.68
CA ASP A 293 -3.93 -20.66 -10.00
C ASP A 293 -4.62 -19.42 -10.62
N PRO A 294 -3.84 -18.52 -11.26
CA PRO A 294 -4.39 -17.28 -11.84
C PRO A 294 -5.32 -17.55 -13.03
N GLN A 295 -5.01 -18.56 -13.85
CA GLN A 295 -5.84 -18.96 -14.99
C GLN A 295 -7.20 -19.48 -14.53
N GLY A 296 -7.22 -20.44 -13.61
CA GLY A 296 -8.46 -21.01 -13.10
C GLY A 296 -9.30 -19.99 -12.32
N LEU A 297 -8.67 -19.04 -11.61
CA LEU A 297 -9.35 -17.92 -10.98
C LEU A 297 -10.07 -17.04 -12.01
N ALA A 298 -9.37 -16.61 -13.07
CA ALA A 298 -9.94 -15.75 -14.10
C ALA A 298 -11.11 -16.42 -14.85
N GLU A 299 -10.96 -17.69 -15.24
CA GLU A 299 -12.02 -18.44 -15.91
C GLU A 299 -13.27 -18.61 -15.04
N ARG A 300 -13.09 -18.91 -13.75
CA ARG A 300 -14.21 -19.07 -12.83
C ARG A 300 -14.93 -17.76 -12.57
N LEU A 301 -14.19 -16.66 -12.43
CA LEU A 301 -14.78 -15.31 -12.28
C LEU A 301 -15.59 -14.94 -13.53
N PHE A 302 -15.05 -15.22 -14.72
CA PHE A 302 -15.76 -14.97 -15.97
C PHE A 302 -17.03 -15.83 -16.10
N LYS A 303 -16.96 -17.12 -15.77
CA LYS A 303 -18.15 -18.01 -15.74
C LYS A 303 -19.21 -17.53 -14.75
N GLN A 304 -18.81 -16.94 -13.62
CA GLN A 304 -19.73 -16.35 -12.65
C GLN A 304 -20.39 -15.08 -13.22
N LEU A 305 -19.61 -14.24 -13.91
CA LEU A 305 -20.10 -13.02 -14.56
C LEU A 305 -21.19 -13.31 -15.61
N ASP A 306 -21.03 -14.37 -16.40
CA ASP A 306 -22.01 -14.78 -17.40
C ASP A 306 -23.32 -15.32 -16.78
N LYS A 307 -23.22 -16.04 -15.66
CA LYS A 307 -24.39 -16.66 -14.99
C LYS A 307 -25.14 -15.68 -14.09
N ASN A 308 -24.42 -14.78 -13.41
CA ASN A 308 -25.00 -13.90 -12.41
C ASN A 308 -25.42 -12.57 -13.03
N ASN A 309 -26.71 -12.22 -12.88
CA ASN A 309 -27.19 -10.90 -13.26
C ASN A 309 -27.01 -9.87 -12.13
N GLU A 310 -25.76 -9.60 -11.77
CA GLU A 310 -25.41 -8.63 -10.75
C GLU A 310 -25.45 -7.18 -11.27
N ARG A 311 -25.43 -6.22 -10.33
CA ARG A 311 -25.36 -4.79 -10.66
C ARG A 311 -24.13 -4.50 -11.52
N PHE A 312 -24.27 -3.56 -12.46
CA PHE A 312 -23.22 -3.21 -13.41
C PHE A 312 -21.90 -2.80 -12.73
N GLU A 313 -21.94 -2.12 -11.59
CA GLU A 313 -20.75 -1.74 -10.82
C GLU A 313 -19.93 -2.94 -10.35
N ILE A 314 -20.60 -4.03 -9.95
CA ILE A 314 -19.93 -5.27 -9.52
C ILE A 314 -19.36 -6.02 -10.72
N LYS A 315 -20.08 -6.00 -11.85
CA LYS A 315 -19.56 -6.51 -13.12
C LYS A 315 -18.29 -5.77 -13.52
N LEU A 316 -18.26 -4.45 -13.38
CA LEU A 316 -17.12 -3.61 -13.68
C LEU A 316 -15.91 -3.94 -12.78
N MET A 317 -16.12 -4.08 -11.46
CA MET A 317 -15.05 -4.52 -10.54
C MET A 317 -14.51 -5.91 -10.90
N THR A 318 -15.39 -6.84 -11.27
CA THR A 318 -14.99 -8.20 -11.65
C THR A 318 -14.19 -8.19 -12.95
N LEU A 319 -14.60 -7.39 -13.94
CA LEU A 319 -13.89 -7.22 -15.21
C LEU A 319 -12.49 -6.60 -15.00
N ASP A 320 -12.34 -5.63 -14.10
CA ASP A 320 -11.03 -5.03 -13.77
C ASP A 320 -10.08 -6.06 -13.12
N VAL A 321 -10.58 -6.89 -12.20
CA VAL A 321 -9.76 -7.98 -11.63
C VAL A 321 -9.33 -8.97 -12.72
N ILE A 322 -10.25 -9.35 -13.62
CA ILE A 322 -9.95 -10.27 -14.73
C ILE A 322 -8.93 -9.63 -15.69
N SER A 323 -9.08 -8.37 -16.09
CA SER A 323 -8.14 -7.71 -17.01
C SER A 323 -6.74 -7.60 -16.43
N ARG A 324 -6.62 -7.30 -15.13
CA ARG A 324 -5.33 -7.28 -14.44
C ARG A 324 -4.71 -8.68 -14.33
N LEU A 325 -5.49 -9.71 -14.05
CA LEU A 325 -5.00 -11.09 -14.04
C LEU A 325 -4.46 -11.51 -15.41
N ILE A 326 -5.19 -11.20 -16.48
CA ILE A 326 -4.77 -11.49 -17.86
C ILE A 326 -3.47 -10.76 -18.20
N GLY A 327 -3.38 -9.46 -17.93
CA GLY A 327 -2.20 -8.67 -18.26
C GLY A 327 -0.96 -9.00 -17.43
N LEU A 328 -1.11 -9.40 -16.18
CA LEU A 328 0.03 -9.74 -15.30
C LEU A 328 0.61 -11.13 -15.56
N HIS A 329 -0.27 -12.12 -15.80
CA HIS A 329 0.13 -13.52 -15.95
C HIS A 329 0.09 -14.02 -17.40
N ASN A 330 -0.18 -13.14 -18.37
CA ASN A 330 -0.36 -13.46 -19.80
C ASN A 330 -1.34 -14.63 -20.04
N LEU A 331 -2.55 -14.50 -19.48
CA LEU A 331 -3.55 -15.57 -19.45
C LEU A 331 -4.37 -15.67 -20.74
N PHE A 332 -4.74 -16.89 -21.12
CA PHE A 332 -5.59 -17.13 -22.28
C PHE A 332 -7.07 -17.18 -21.89
N LEU A 333 -7.80 -16.07 -22.03
CA LEU A 333 -9.26 -16.01 -21.85
C LEU A 333 -9.94 -15.37 -23.06
N LEU A 334 -9.97 -16.09 -24.19
CA LEU A 334 -10.39 -15.54 -25.48
C LEU A 334 -11.86 -15.06 -25.52
N ASN A 335 -12.75 -15.68 -24.73
CA ASN A 335 -14.16 -15.26 -24.64
C ASN A 335 -14.37 -13.91 -23.96
N PHE A 336 -13.34 -13.38 -23.27
CA PHE A 336 -13.38 -12.07 -22.63
C PHE A 336 -13.53 -10.93 -23.63
N TYR A 337 -12.83 -11.00 -24.77
CA TYR A 337 -12.82 -9.92 -25.78
C TYR A 337 -14.17 -9.76 -26.49
N PRO A 338 -14.82 -10.84 -27.01
CA PRO A 338 -16.17 -10.74 -27.57
C PRO A 338 -17.22 -10.28 -26.55
N TYR A 339 -17.02 -10.60 -25.26
CA TYR A 339 -17.91 -10.11 -24.20
C TYR A 339 -17.78 -8.59 -24.03
N LEU A 340 -16.56 -8.06 -23.95
CA LEU A 340 -16.31 -6.62 -23.86
C LEU A 340 -16.76 -5.85 -25.11
N GLN A 341 -16.62 -6.44 -26.30
CA GLN A 341 -17.02 -5.85 -27.58
C GLN A 341 -18.48 -5.35 -27.56
N ARG A 342 -19.38 -6.04 -26.85
CA ARG A 342 -20.81 -5.66 -26.72
C ARG A 342 -21.02 -4.33 -26.00
N PHE A 343 -20.07 -3.92 -25.16
CA PHE A 343 -20.16 -2.72 -24.34
C PHE A 343 -19.34 -1.54 -24.90
N LEU A 344 -18.65 -1.71 -26.04
CA LEU A 344 -17.84 -0.67 -26.68
C LEU A 344 -18.69 0.31 -27.49
N GLN A 345 -19.54 1.07 -26.79
CA GLN A 345 -20.32 2.17 -27.37
C GLN A 345 -20.00 3.49 -26.63
N PRO A 346 -19.85 4.63 -27.32
CA PRO A 346 -19.52 5.91 -26.67
C PRO A 346 -20.50 6.36 -25.58
N HIS A 347 -21.78 6.00 -25.74
CA HIS A 347 -22.85 6.36 -24.81
C HIS A 347 -22.91 5.44 -23.57
N GLN A 348 -22.12 4.36 -23.55
CA GLN A 348 -22.11 3.41 -22.44
C GLN A 348 -21.54 4.07 -21.18
N ARG A 349 -22.16 3.79 -20.02
CA ARG A 349 -21.66 4.27 -18.73
C ARG A 349 -20.27 3.70 -18.44
N GLU A 350 -19.35 4.57 -18.00
CA GLU A 350 -17.98 4.23 -17.61
C GLU A 350 -17.18 3.52 -18.71
N VAL A 351 -17.44 3.87 -19.98
CA VAL A 351 -16.79 3.23 -21.13
C VAL A 351 -15.27 3.40 -21.16
N THR A 352 -14.74 4.47 -20.59
CA THR A 352 -13.29 4.68 -20.44
C THR A 352 -12.64 3.57 -19.61
N LYS A 353 -13.30 3.09 -18.56
CA LYS A 353 -12.81 1.95 -17.76
C LYS A 353 -12.85 0.65 -18.56
N LEU A 354 -13.90 0.44 -19.35
CA LEU A 354 -13.99 -0.73 -20.23
C LEU A 354 -12.87 -0.75 -21.28
N LEU A 355 -12.57 0.40 -21.89
CA LEU A 355 -11.43 0.55 -22.81
C LEU A 355 -10.10 0.28 -22.12
N GLN A 356 -9.94 0.75 -20.89
CA GLN A 356 -8.78 0.44 -20.07
C GLN A 356 -8.64 -1.07 -19.81
N PHE A 357 -9.73 -1.79 -19.53
CA PHE A 357 -9.70 -3.24 -19.32
C PHE A 357 -9.28 -4.00 -20.57
N VAL A 358 -9.74 -3.58 -21.75
CA VAL A 358 -9.28 -4.15 -23.03
C VAL A 358 -7.78 -3.97 -23.19
N ALA A 359 -7.28 -2.74 -22.98
CA ALA A 359 -5.86 -2.46 -23.09
C ALA A 359 -5.03 -3.28 -22.09
N GLN A 360 -5.45 -3.36 -20.83
CA GLN A 360 -4.78 -4.15 -19.79
C GLN A 360 -4.77 -5.66 -20.09
N ALA A 361 -5.86 -6.19 -20.64
CA ALA A 361 -5.97 -7.60 -21.01
C ALA A 361 -5.30 -7.93 -22.35
N SER A 362 -4.72 -6.95 -23.06
CA SER A 362 -4.00 -7.20 -24.30
C SER A 362 -2.54 -7.53 -24.00
N HIS A 363 -2.03 -8.63 -24.54
CA HIS A 363 -0.61 -9.00 -24.43
C HIS A 363 -0.14 -9.66 -25.73
N GLU A 364 1.17 -9.81 -25.88
CA GLU A 364 1.81 -10.33 -27.09
C GLU A 364 1.32 -11.74 -27.48
N LEU A 365 1.06 -12.60 -26.49
CA LEU A 365 0.57 -13.96 -26.69
C LEU A 365 -0.93 -14.06 -27.03
N VAL A 366 -1.69 -12.98 -27.16
CA VAL A 366 -3.10 -13.06 -27.58
C VAL A 366 -3.17 -13.15 -29.11
N PRO A 367 -3.90 -14.13 -29.69
CA PRO A 367 -4.06 -14.20 -31.14
C PRO A 367 -4.66 -12.91 -31.72
N PRO A 368 -4.05 -12.30 -32.75
CA PRO A 368 -4.53 -11.04 -33.33
C PRO A 368 -5.96 -11.17 -33.89
N ASP A 369 -6.32 -12.33 -34.43
CA ASP A 369 -7.65 -12.64 -34.97
C ASP A 369 -8.80 -12.40 -33.98
N VAL A 370 -8.53 -12.53 -32.68
CA VAL A 370 -9.54 -12.33 -31.62
C VAL A 370 -9.68 -10.85 -31.26
N LEU A 371 -8.57 -10.10 -31.31
CA LEU A 371 -8.54 -8.67 -30.98
C LEU A 371 -8.92 -7.78 -32.16
N GLU A 372 -8.69 -8.20 -33.41
CA GLU A 372 -8.96 -7.41 -34.61
C GLU A 372 -10.44 -7.01 -34.74
N PRO A 373 -11.45 -7.89 -34.53
CA PRO A 373 -12.86 -7.49 -34.55
C PRO A 373 -13.20 -6.47 -33.47
N LEU A 374 -12.57 -6.59 -32.30
CA LEU A 374 -12.73 -5.64 -31.20
C LEU A 374 -12.15 -4.28 -31.58
N LEU A 375 -10.94 -4.25 -32.14
CA LEU A 375 -10.27 -3.03 -32.59
C LEU A 375 -11.08 -2.32 -33.67
N LYS A 376 -11.59 -3.05 -34.67
CA LYS A 376 -12.48 -2.52 -35.71
C LYS A 376 -13.75 -1.93 -35.11
N THR A 377 -14.37 -2.62 -34.15
CA THR A 377 -15.58 -2.13 -33.46
C THR A 377 -15.29 -0.84 -32.70
N LEU A 378 -14.16 -0.77 -32.00
CA LEU A 378 -13.71 0.43 -31.30
C LEU A 378 -13.54 1.61 -32.26
N VAL A 379 -12.80 1.42 -33.37
CA VAL A 379 -12.60 2.48 -34.37
C VAL A 379 -13.93 2.93 -34.97
N ASN A 380 -14.77 1.99 -35.43
CA ASN A 380 -16.05 2.29 -36.08
C ASN A 380 -17.04 3.00 -35.16
N ASN A 381 -16.98 2.77 -33.84
CA ASN A 381 -17.91 3.38 -32.90
C ASN A 381 -17.38 4.69 -32.31
N PHE A 382 -16.05 4.85 -32.12
CA PHE A 382 -15.46 6.01 -31.43
C PHE A 382 -14.82 7.02 -32.38
N VAL A 383 -14.10 6.56 -33.40
CA VAL A 383 -13.36 7.42 -34.34
C VAL A 383 -14.22 7.68 -35.57
N THR A 384 -15.31 8.43 -35.36
CA THR A 384 -16.20 8.88 -36.44
C THR A 384 -16.44 10.37 -36.34
N GLU A 385 -16.65 11.04 -37.48
CA GLU A 385 -16.92 12.48 -37.53
C GLU A 385 -18.20 12.90 -36.81
N ARG A 386 -19.08 11.93 -36.49
CA ARG A 386 -20.33 12.17 -35.75
C ARG A 386 -20.11 12.34 -34.25
N ASN A 387 -18.99 11.85 -33.74
CA ASN A 387 -18.67 11.92 -32.31
C ASN A 387 -17.95 13.23 -31.97
N SER A 388 -17.95 13.60 -30.70
CA SER A 388 -17.16 14.73 -30.22
C SER A 388 -15.65 14.44 -30.33
N ALA A 389 -14.86 15.49 -30.44
CA ALA A 389 -13.39 15.40 -30.50
C ALA A 389 -12.80 14.65 -29.29
N ASP A 390 -13.41 14.78 -28.11
CA ASP A 390 -12.97 14.08 -26.90
C ASP A 390 -13.18 12.57 -27.00
N VAL A 391 -14.33 12.12 -27.51
CA VAL A 391 -14.64 10.70 -27.72
C VAL A 391 -13.70 10.10 -28.77
N MET A 392 -13.41 10.84 -29.85
CA MET A 392 -12.44 10.43 -30.87
C MET A 392 -11.03 10.31 -30.29
N ALA A 393 -10.60 11.27 -29.47
CA ALA A 393 -9.29 11.23 -28.82
C ALA A 393 -9.17 10.05 -27.83
N ILE A 394 -10.22 9.77 -27.05
CA ILE A 394 -10.29 8.59 -26.17
C ILE A 394 -10.16 7.30 -26.99
N GLY A 395 -10.89 7.20 -28.12
CA GLY A 395 -10.80 6.04 -29.02
C GLY A 395 -9.39 5.84 -29.58
N LEU A 396 -8.77 6.88 -30.13
CA LEU A 396 -7.41 6.81 -30.68
C LEU A 396 -6.36 6.45 -29.61
N ASN A 397 -6.47 7.00 -28.40
CA ASN A 397 -5.57 6.66 -27.31
C ASN A 397 -5.76 5.20 -26.85
N ALA A 398 -7.00 4.71 -26.79
CA ALA A 398 -7.28 3.31 -26.47
C ALA A 398 -6.70 2.35 -27.52
N VAL A 399 -6.84 2.68 -28.82
CA VAL A 399 -6.21 1.94 -29.92
C VAL A 399 -4.69 1.91 -29.74
N ARG A 400 -4.06 3.06 -29.48
CA ARG A 400 -2.62 3.13 -29.23
C ARG A 400 -2.19 2.23 -28.07
N GLU A 401 -2.91 2.23 -26.96
CA GLU A 401 -2.58 1.42 -25.79
C GLU A 401 -2.73 -0.09 -26.02
N ILE A 402 -3.72 -0.50 -26.84
CA ILE A 402 -3.87 -1.90 -27.28
C ILE A 402 -2.69 -2.26 -28.20
N CYS A 403 -2.40 -1.44 -29.20
CA CYS A 403 -1.30 -1.68 -30.15
C CYS A 403 0.08 -1.61 -29.51
N MET A 404 0.25 -0.91 -28.39
CA MET A 404 1.51 -0.89 -27.65
C MET A 404 1.83 -2.27 -27.08
N ARG A 405 0.81 -3.03 -26.68
CA ARG A 405 0.96 -4.36 -26.08
C ARG A 405 0.86 -5.49 -27.10
N CYS A 406 0.02 -5.31 -28.12
CA CYS A 406 -0.10 -6.24 -29.23
C CYS A 406 -0.07 -5.46 -30.56
N PRO A 407 1.12 -5.18 -31.12
CA PRO A 407 1.26 -4.41 -32.35
C PRO A 407 0.61 -5.08 -33.57
N LEU A 408 0.57 -6.42 -33.58
CA LEU A 408 0.10 -7.25 -34.70
C LEU A 408 -1.42 -7.19 -34.95
N VAL A 409 -2.19 -6.60 -34.04
CA VAL A 409 -3.66 -6.46 -34.20
C VAL A 409 -4.02 -5.41 -35.27
N MET A 410 -3.09 -4.53 -35.63
CA MET A 410 -3.35 -3.42 -36.54
C MET A 410 -3.13 -3.80 -38.00
N ASN A 411 -4.11 -3.48 -38.85
CA ASN A 411 -4.01 -3.64 -40.29
C ASN A 411 -3.43 -2.39 -40.97
N GLU A 412 -2.78 -2.57 -42.12
CA GLU A 412 -2.20 -1.49 -42.94
C GLU A 412 -3.24 -0.43 -43.31
N ASP A 413 -4.40 -0.84 -43.82
CA ASP A 413 -5.46 0.09 -44.24
C ASP A 413 -6.01 0.89 -43.06
N LEU A 414 -6.31 0.19 -41.94
CA LEU A 414 -6.84 0.82 -40.74
C LEU A 414 -5.85 1.82 -40.14
N LEU A 415 -4.57 1.47 -40.07
CA LEU A 415 -3.54 2.37 -39.55
C LEU A 415 -3.41 3.63 -40.39
N ARG A 416 -3.48 3.49 -41.72
CA ARG A 416 -3.39 4.60 -42.66
C ARG A 416 -4.57 5.54 -42.52
N ASP A 417 -5.77 5.01 -42.37
CA ASP A 417 -6.97 5.80 -42.11
C ASP A 417 -6.85 6.57 -40.79
N LEU A 418 -6.41 5.91 -39.72
CA LEU A 418 -6.20 6.57 -38.41
C LEU A 418 -5.08 7.62 -38.45
N ALA A 419 -4.05 7.42 -39.28
CA ALA A 419 -2.94 8.36 -39.43
C ALA A 419 -3.35 9.68 -40.12
N GLN A 420 -4.46 9.70 -40.88
CA GLN A 420 -4.97 10.92 -41.53
C GLN A 420 -5.38 11.99 -40.50
N TYR A 421 -5.77 11.58 -39.29
CA TYR A 421 -6.14 12.49 -38.20
C TYR A 421 -4.96 13.32 -37.63
N LYS A 422 -3.72 13.15 -38.13
CA LYS A 422 -2.54 13.94 -37.73
C LYS A 422 -2.62 15.45 -38.01
N ASN A 423 -3.54 15.85 -38.88
CA ASN A 423 -3.81 17.24 -39.27
C ASN A 423 -5.23 17.68 -38.87
N TYR A 424 -5.90 16.93 -37.98
CA TYR A 424 -7.24 17.25 -37.54
C TYR A 424 -7.30 18.60 -36.80
N ARG A 425 -8.43 19.31 -36.89
CA ARG A 425 -8.58 20.67 -36.33
C ARG A 425 -8.35 20.70 -34.82
N ASP A 426 -8.87 19.70 -34.11
CA ASP A 426 -8.74 19.61 -32.66
C ASP A 426 -7.40 18.99 -32.24
N ARG A 427 -6.72 19.69 -31.32
CA ARG A 427 -5.38 19.32 -30.84
C ARG A 427 -5.36 17.96 -30.13
N SER A 428 -6.42 17.59 -29.42
CA SER A 428 -6.50 16.31 -28.68
C SER A 428 -6.44 15.10 -29.63
N VAL A 429 -7.28 15.11 -30.66
CA VAL A 429 -7.32 14.09 -31.72
C VAL A 429 -6.01 14.08 -32.50
N MET A 430 -5.49 15.27 -32.86
CA MET A 430 -4.22 15.42 -33.55
C MET A 430 -3.05 14.77 -32.79
N MET A 431 -2.96 15.02 -31.47
CA MET A 431 -1.91 14.45 -30.63
C MET A 431 -2.05 12.93 -30.46
N ALA A 432 -3.28 12.41 -30.33
CA ALA A 432 -3.55 10.99 -30.25
C ALA A 432 -3.18 10.25 -31.55
N ALA A 433 -3.48 10.83 -32.72
CA ALA A 433 -3.06 10.28 -34.01
C ALA A 433 -1.53 10.29 -34.18
N ARG A 434 -0.87 11.39 -33.78
CA ARG A 434 0.60 11.48 -33.80
C ARG A 434 1.28 10.50 -32.87
N SER A 435 0.72 10.24 -31.70
CA SER A 435 1.27 9.27 -30.75
C SER A 435 1.15 7.83 -31.26
N LEU A 436 0.07 7.51 -31.99
CA LEU A 436 -0.09 6.23 -32.70
C LEU A 436 0.95 6.08 -33.83
N ILE A 437 1.15 7.12 -34.65
CA ILE A 437 2.19 7.11 -35.70
C ILE A 437 3.57 6.91 -35.07
N SER A 438 3.86 7.61 -33.97
CA SER A 438 5.15 7.48 -33.27
C SER A 438 5.38 6.06 -32.74
N LEU A 439 4.34 5.37 -32.27
CA LEU A 439 4.42 3.97 -31.84
C LEU A 439 4.83 3.06 -33.01
N PHE A 440 4.11 3.14 -34.13
CA PHE A 440 4.40 2.31 -35.30
C PHE A 440 5.72 2.65 -36.01
N ARG A 441 6.27 3.86 -35.83
CA ARG A 441 7.65 4.16 -36.24
C ARG A 441 8.72 3.38 -35.47
N GLN A 442 8.41 2.96 -34.24
CA GLN A 442 9.33 2.22 -33.37
C GLN A 442 9.08 0.72 -33.40
N THR A 443 7.85 0.29 -33.67
CA THR A 443 7.48 -1.13 -33.66
C THR A 443 7.44 -1.75 -35.05
N MET A 444 6.72 -1.14 -36.01
CA MET A 444 6.56 -1.67 -37.37
C MET A 444 6.40 -0.53 -38.40
N PRO A 445 7.51 0.05 -38.88
CA PRO A 445 7.48 1.21 -39.79
C PRO A 445 6.86 0.91 -41.17
N GLU A 446 6.84 -0.34 -41.59
CA GLU A 446 6.38 -0.74 -42.93
C GLU A 446 4.89 -0.47 -43.15
N LEU A 447 4.06 -0.66 -42.12
CA LEU A 447 2.62 -0.42 -42.16
C LEU A 447 2.29 1.06 -42.42
N LEU A 448 3.17 1.98 -42.01
CA LEU A 448 2.99 3.40 -42.25
C LEU A 448 3.29 3.79 -43.70
N HIS A 449 2.57 4.80 -44.20
CA HIS A 449 2.91 5.44 -45.47
C HIS A 449 4.33 6.01 -45.43
N LYS A 450 5.01 6.03 -46.58
CA LYS A 450 6.38 6.56 -46.73
C LYS A 450 6.56 7.98 -46.18
N LYS A 451 5.52 8.82 -46.25
CA LYS A 451 5.52 10.20 -45.71
C LYS A 451 5.55 10.25 -44.18
N ASP A 452 5.06 9.20 -43.53
CA ASP A 452 4.86 9.14 -42.08
C ASP A 452 5.91 8.30 -41.36
N ARG A 453 6.85 7.65 -42.08
CA ARG A 453 7.95 6.85 -41.51
C ARG A 453 9.03 7.69 -40.81
N GLY A 454 9.11 8.98 -41.08
CA GLY A 454 10.18 9.84 -40.54
C GLY A 454 11.51 9.64 -41.28
N ARG A 455 12.61 10.13 -40.69
CA ARG A 455 13.96 9.91 -41.24
C ARG A 455 14.42 8.49 -40.86
N PRO A 456 14.85 7.66 -41.82
CA PRO A 456 15.31 6.31 -41.52
C PRO A 456 16.59 6.38 -40.67
N THR A 457 16.57 5.71 -39.53
CA THR A 457 17.75 5.42 -38.69
C THR A 457 18.17 3.97 -38.90
N GLU A 458 19.44 3.62 -38.65
CA GLU A 458 19.92 2.23 -38.74
C GLU A 458 19.09 1.29 -37.84
N ALA A 459 18.75 1.77 -36.64
CA ALA A 459 17.84 1.08 -35.73
C ALA A 459 16.43 0.85 -36.32
N SER A 460 15.94 1.72 -37.21
CA SER A 460 14.63 1.53 -37.87
C SER A 460 14.66 0.55 -39.04
N VAL A 461 15.83 0.34 -39.64
CA VAL A 461 16.04 -0.61 -40.74
C VAL A 461 16.26 -2.03 -40.21
N ALA A 462 16.84 -2.16 -39.02
CA ALA A 462 17.05 -3.43 -38.32
C ALA A 462 15.80 -3.98 -37.60
N ILE A 463 14.65 -3.30 -37.68
CA ILE A 463 13.39 -3.78 -37.10
C ILE A 463 12.75 -4.75 -38.09
N GLU A 464 12.86 -6.04 -37.78
CA GLU A 464 12.08 -7.08 -38.45
C GLU A 464 10.67 -7.13 -37.83
N THR A 465 9.65 -7.32 -38.67
CA THR A 465 8.26 -7.49 -38.21
C THR A 465 8.13 -8.88 -37.58
N PRO A 466 7.92 -9.00 -36.25
CA PRO A 466 7.82 -10.31 -35.61
C PRO A 466 6.54 -11.01 -36.05
N LYS A 467 6.60 -12.30 -36.36
CA LYS A 467 5.39 -13.10 -36.55
C LYS A 467 4.77 -13.42 -35.19
N TYR A 468 3.46 -13.69 -35.20
CA TYR A 468 2.78 -14.08 -33.98
C TYR A 468 3.41 -15.35 -33.37
N GLY A 469 3.84 -15.25 -32.10
CA GLY A 469 4.51 -16.34 -31.38
C GLY A 469 5.99 -16.53 -31.70
N GLU A 470 6.61 -15.62 -32.47
CA GLU A 470 8.04 -15.64 -32.76
C GLU A 470 8.84 -15.05 -31.59
N VAL A 471 9.66 -15.87 -30.94
CA VAL A 471 10.55 -15.42 -29.87
C VAL A 471 11.81 -14.86 -30.49
N ASN A 472 11.97 -13.53 -30.50
CA ASN A 472 13.17 -12.87 -30.98
C ASN A 472 14.31 -12.96 -29.93
N ALA A 473 14.91 -14.14 -29.82
CA ALA A 473 16.12 -14.35 -29.05
C ALA A 473 17.33 -13.97 -29.91
N LYS A 474 17.78 -12.72 -29.82
CA LYS A 474 19.01 -12.29 -30.49
C LYS A 474 20.21 -12.91 -29.77
N ASP A 475 21.06 -13.63 -30.51
CA ASP A 475 22.31 -14.20 -30.00
C ASP A 475 23.39 -13.14 -29.70
N TYR A 476 23.13 -11.88 -30.09
CA TYR A 476 24.05 -10.76 -29.96
C TYR A 476 23.38 -9.59 -29.22
N VAL A 477 24.18 -8.85 -28.45
CA VAL A 477 23.76 -7.59 -27.84
C VAL A 477 23.95 -6.48 -28.87
N MET A 478 22.86 -5.82 -29.27
CA MET A 478 22.91 -4.73 -30.24
C MET A 478 23.88 -3.63 -29.77
N GLY A 479 24.85 -3.25 -30.61
CA GLY A 479 25.85 -2.24 -30.28
C GLY A 479 27.08 -2.77 -29.55
N ALA A 480 27.18 -4.08 -29.32
CA ALA A 480 28.42 -4.71 -28.86
C ALA A 480 29.53 -4.63 -29.92
N GLU A 481 29.19 -4.50 -31.22
CA GLU A 481 30.15 -4.28 -32.30
C GLU A 481 30.98 -2.98 -32.13
N VAL A 482 30.40 -1.93 -31.53
CA VAL A 482 31.09 -0.64 -31.30
C VAL A 482 32.20 -0.75 -30.24
N LEU A 483 32.10 -1.74 -29.35
CA LEU A 483 33.16 -2.02 -28.38
C LEU A 483 34.35 -2.76 -29.01
N LEU A 484 34.10 -3.53 -30.07
CA LEU A 484 35.15 -4.24 -30.80
C LEU A 484 35.93 -3.29 -31.74
N GLU A 485 35.25 -2.34 -32.38
CA GLU A 485 35.90 -1.34 -33.26
C GLU A 485 36.89 -0.40 -32.52
N LYS A 486 36.70 -0.18 -31.22
CA LYS A 486 37.67 0.59 -30.40
C LYS A 486 38.92 -0.19 -30.01
N GLY A 487 38.93 -1.51 -30.17
CA GLY A 487 40.05 -2.38 -29.80
C GLY A 487 40.94 -2.82 -30.96
N THR A 488 40.64 -2.41 -32.20
CA THR A 488 41.32 -2.90 -33.41
C THR A 488 41.99 -1.80 -34.24
N ASN A 489 42.26 -0.63 -33.65
CA ASN A 489 42.96 0.47 -34.32
C ASN A 489 44.45 0.60 -33.93
N ASP A 490 45.02 -0.36 -33.20
CA ASP A 490 46.37 -0.24 -32.63
C ASP A 490 47.40 -1.25 -33.16
N ASP A 491 47.16 -1.98 -34.25
CA ASP A 491 48.22 -2.83 -34.84
C ASP A 491 48.06 -2.96 -36.36
N ASP A 492 48.85 -2.21 -37.12
CA ASP A 492 49.50 -2.64 -38.36
C ASP A 492 50.50 -1.56 -38.87
N ASP A 493 51.78 -1.81 -38.56
CA ASP A 493 53.05 -1.53 -39.28
C ASP A 493 53.28 -0.23 -40.08
N ASP A 494 54.33 0.52 -39.70
CA ASP A 494 55.48 0.80 -40.58
C ASP A 494 56.71 1.26 -39.76
N GLU A 495 57.85 0.59 -39.99
CA GLU A 495 59.19 0.83 -39.43
C GLU A 495 59.83 2.14 -39.95
N ASP A 496 60.50 2.90 -39.07
CA ASP A 496 61.86 3.45 -39.30
C ASP A 496 62.40 4.15 -38.04
N GLU A 497 63.67 3.87 -37.73
CA GLU A 497 64.47 4.31 -36.59
C GLU A 497 64.68 5.84 -36.54
N ASP A 498 64.68 6.43 -35.34
CA ASP A 498 65.75 7.31 -34.88
C ASP A 498 65.61 7.60 -33.37
N GLU A 499 66.68 7.33 -32.62
CA GLU A 499 66.87 7.63 -31.20
C GLU A 499 66.92 9.14 -30.96
N ASP A 500 66.11 9.66 -30.03
CA ASP A 500 66.50 10.82 -29.24
C ASP A 500 65.80 10.81 -27.86
N GLU A 501 66.62 10.92 -26.82
CA GLU A 501 66.27 10.82 -25.41
C GLU A 501 65.43 12.02 -24.95
N GLY A 502 64.29 11.73 -24.30
CA GLY A 502 63.47 12.73 -23.61
C GLY A 502 62.58 12.06 -22.57
N GLU A 503 63.01 12.10 -21.31
CA GLU A 503 62.23 11.76 -20.14
C GLU A 503 60.95 12.60 -20.08
N ASP A 504 59.77 11.98 -20.13
CA ASP A 504 58.56 12.54 -19.52
C ASP A 504 57.59 11.46 -19.04
N ASP A 505 57.07 11.72 -17.85
CA ASP A 505 56.34 10.86 -16.95
C ASP A 505 54.93 10.56 -17.45
N GLY A 506 54.48 9.31 -17.28
CA GLY A 506 53.12 8.89 -17.58
C GLY A 506 52.15 9.39 -16.52
N GLU A 507 51.82 10.68 -16.56
CA GLU A 507 50.80 11.28 -15.69
C GLU A 507 49.41 10.77 -16.11
N TRP A 508 48.83 9.89 -15.27
CA TRP A 508 47.41 9.58 -15.33
C TRP A 508 46.63 10.87 -15.11
N ILE A 509 45.84 11.29 -16.10
CA ILE A 509 44.93 12.43 -15.96
C ILE A 509 43.82 12.04 -14.97
N ASP A 510 44.05 12.35 -13.70
CA ASP A 510 43.06 12.26 -12.65
C ASP A 510 42.05 13.40 -12.81
N VAL A 511 40.80 13.03 -13.03
CA VAL A 511 39.71 13.99 -13.23
C VAL A 511 39.36 14.59 -11.88
N SER A 512 40.07 15.66 -11.52
CA SER A 512 39.91 16.51 -10.32
C SER A 512 38.59 16.33 -9.55
N HIS A 513 38.60 15.40 -8.60
CA HIS A 513 37.77 15.53 -7.40
C HIS A 513 38.49 16.48 -6.45
N SER A 514 38.12 17.77 -6.48
CA SER A 514 38.58 18.73 -5.48
C SER A 514 38.14 18.27 -4.09
N GLU A 515 39.16 17.98 -3.29
CA GLU A 515 39.18 17.48 -1.93
C GLU A 515 38.54 18.43 -0.92
N GLY A 516 38.27 17.87 0.25
CA GLY A 516 37.95 18.59 1.47
C GLY A 516 37.83 17.63 2.65
N GLU A 517 38.94 16.93 2.94
CA GLU A 517 39.35 16.42 4.26
C GLU A 517 38.49 15.28 4.85
N GLY A 518 39.00 14.12 5.26
CA GLY A 518 40.28 13.79 5.87
C GLY A 518 39.92 12.81 6.98
N GLU A 519 40.23 11.52 6.80
CA GLU A 519 40.12 10.51 7.85
C GLU A 519 41.33 10.62 8.76
N GLU A 520 41.12 10.82 10.06
CA GLU A 520 42.04 10.36 11.09
C GLU A 520 41.24 9.57 12.14
N GLU A 521 41.72 8.37 12.39
CA GLU A 521 41.22 7.40 13.35
C GLU A 521 41.72 7.66 14.78
N GLU A 522 40.96 7.09 15.72
CA GLU A 522 41.36 6.52 17.01
C GLU A 522 41.61 7.39 18.28
N SER A 523 40.79 7.04 19.28
CA SER A 523 41.14 6.73 20.68
C SER A 523 41.05 7.82 21.78
N GLU A 524 40.05 7.58 22.65
CA GLU A 524 40.07 7.50 24.12
C GLU A 524 40.42 8.69 25.07
N GLU A 525 39.64 8.69 26.16
CA GLU A 525 39.82 9.24 27.53
C GLU A 525 39.55 10.73 27.87
N LYS A 526 38.41 10.89 28.58
CA LYS A 526 38.18 11.59 29.87
C LYS A 526 39.12 12.76 30.27
N VAL A 527 38.53 13.88 30.71
CA VAL A 527 38.39 14.30 32.14
C VAL A 527 37.78 15.72 32.25
N GLU A 528 36.85 15.79 33.20
CA GLU A 528 36.24 16.87 33.99
C GLU A 528 36.71 18.35 34.00
N LYS A 529 35.69 19.22 34.24
CA LYS A 529 35.60 20.40 35.16
C LYS A 529 36.47 21.64 34.85
N ASP A 530 36.14 22.87 35.25
CA ASP A 530 35.11 23.47 36.11
C ASP A 530 34.98 24.98 35.74
N LYS A 531 33.80 25.54 36.02
CA LYS A 531 33.46 26.88 36.58
C LYS A 531 34.14 28.22 36.19
N GLY A 532 33.29 29.24 36.29
CA GLY A 532 33.58 30.58 36.86
C GLY A 532 33.27 31.70 35.86
N GLU A 533 32.06 32.26 35.82
CA GLU A 533 31.49 33.35 36.66
C GLU A 533 32.11 34.74 36.42
N GLU A 534 31.19 35.69 36.16
CA GLU A 534 31.20 37.14 36.48
C GLU A 534 32.33 38.01 35.87
N ASP A 535 32.16 39.29 35.52
CA ASP A 535 31.16 40.31 35.80
C ASP A 535 31.38 41.50 34.84
N GLY A 536 30.49 42.50 34.83
CA GLY A 536 30.88 43.90 34.50
C GLY A 536 30.08 44.63 33.41
N GLU A 537 28.93 45.15 33.83
CA GLU A 537 28.38 46.53 33.67
C GLU A 537 29.15 47.50 32.74
N GLU A 538 28.47 48.05 31.72
CA GLU A 538 27.89 49.42 31.63
C GLU A 538 28.87 50.41 30.98
N GLU A 539 28.41 51.13 29.95
CA GLU A 539 28.37 52.60 29.93
C GLU A 539 27.54 53.05 28.71
N GLU A 540 26.70 54.02 29.02
CA GLU A 540 25.81 54.81 28.18
C GLU A 540 26.63 55.81 27.34
N ASP A 541 26.07 56.27 26.22
CA ASP A 541 26.18 57.68 25.85
C ASP A 541 25.02 58.01 24.89
N GLU A 542 24.29 59.04 25.31
CA GLU A 542 23.10 59.64 24.71
C GLU A 542 23.45 60.62 23.58
N ASP A 543 22.40 61.24 23.04
CA ASP A 543 22.35 62.52 22.31
C ASP A 543 22.71 62.48 20.80
N GLU A 544 22.01 63.16 19.91
CA GLU A 544 20.84 64.06 19.98
C GLU A 544 20.25 64.14 18.55
N GLU A 545 18.94 64.29 18.52
CA GLU A 545 18.07 65.08 17.63
C GLU A 545 18.66 65.79 16.39
N ASP A 546 17.99 65.65 15.24
CA ASP A 546 17.49 66.79 14.46
C ASP A 546 16.37 66.35 13.48
N GLU A 547 15.16 66.83 13.79
CA GLU A 547 14.04 67.19 12.91
C GLU A 547 14.56 68.12 11.77
N ASP A 548 14.00 68.33 10.58
CA ASP A 548 12.63 68.36 10.09
C ASP A 548 12.68 68.62 8.55
N ASP A 549 11.49 68.70 7.95
CA ASP A 549 11.11 69.29 6.64
C ASP A 549 11.27 68.40 5.39
N GLU A 550 10.19 67.81 4.87
CA GLU A 550 9.04 68.40 4.14
C GLU A 550 9.38 68.94 2.73
N ASP A 551 8.46 68.58 1.83
CA ASP A 551 8.10 69.24 0.58
C ASP A 551 8.90 69.01 -0.72
N ASP A 552 8.30 68.10 -1.50
CA ASP A 552 7.54 68.42 -2.73
C ASP A 552 8.23 68.60 -4.09
N GLU A 553 7.48 68.09 -5.08
CA GLU A 553 7.49 68.37 -6.52
C GLU A 553 8.71 67.99 -7.39
N ARG A 554 8.53 66.91 -8.17
CA ARG A 554 8.30 67.02 -9.64
C ARG A 554 7.85 65.75 -10.31
#